data_AF-A0A1D8NE09-F1
#
_entry.id   AF-A0A1D8NE09-F1
#
_cell.length_a   1.000
_cell.length_b   1.000
_cell.length_c   1.000
_cell.angle_alpha   90.00
_cell.angle_beta   90.00
_cell.angle_gamma   90.00
#
_symmetry.space_group_name_H-M   'P 1'
#
loop_
_entity.id
_entity.type
_entity.pdbx_description
1 polymer ?
#
loop_
_entity_poly.entity_id
_entity_poly.type
_entity_poly.pdbx_seq_one_letter_code
_entity_poly.pdbx_strand_id
1 'polypeptide(L)'
;MSEKSTRASSEDTVVGCDTSMSTNTTPDLRPRPLRDDSSRGKRLMGDLLGSLQGGKAGTRKGVTGNRGADLTKSDIEQRIRNRRANQGSQESQALKETILRKRRERKKLEMTKRHEKMRNDARFLQTQTRPVITFLPRVLTQEDSAVIKEQCKGVEYDIQREVAKQGDGIDNK
;
A
#
# COMPACT_ATOMS: atom_id res chain seq x y z
N MET A 1 -42.06 -46.18 11.27
CA MET A 1 -42.50 -45.29 12.36
C MET A 1 -41.44 -45.31 13.45
N SER A 2 -40.71 -44.22 13.66
CA SER A 2 -39.98 -43.94 14.92
C SER A 2 -39.43 -42.50 14.89
N GLU A 3 -40.16 -41.67 15.62
CA GLU A 3 -39.74 -40.64 16.58
C GLU A 3 -38.84 -39.46 16.18
N LYS A 4 -39.45 -38.28 16.38
CA LYS A 4 -38.90 -36.94 16.41
C LYS A 4 -37.95 -36.77 17.61
N SER A 5 -36.83 -36.07 17.40
CA SER A 5 -36.08 -35.42 18.49
C SER A 5 -35.90 -33.94 18.17
N THR A 6 -36.39 -33.12 19.10
CA THR A 6 -36.29 -31.65 19.16
C THR A 6 -35.32 -31.24 20.26
N ARG A 7 -34.80 -30.00 20.16
CA ARG A 7 -34.19 -29.14 21.23
C ARG A 7 -32.65 -29.08 21.19
N ALA A 8 -31.94 -27.96 21.40
CA ALA A 8 -32.18 -26.50 21.36
C ALA A 8 -30.82 -25.76 21.45
N SER A 9 -30.85 -24.45 21.16
CA SER A 9 -30.09 -23.34 21.75
C SER A 9 -28.57 -23.40 21.96
N SER A 10 -27.88 -22.44 21.34
CA SER A 10 -26.73 -21.69 21.90
C SER A 10 -26.98 -20.22 21.48
N GLU A 11 -27.36 -19.32 22.39
CA GLU A 11 -26.55 -18.55 23.35
C GLU A 11 -25.68 -17.47 22.68
N ASP A 12 -26.28 -16.29 22.46
CA ASP A 12 -25.57 -15.04 22.20
C ASP A 12 -25.57 -14.19 23.48
N THR A 13 -24.37 -13.86 23.96
CA THR A 13 -24.14 -13.11 25.20
C THR A 13 -23.72 -11.65 24.91
N VAL A 14 -24.64 -10.74 25.23
CA VAL A 14 -24.53 -9.41 25.90
C VAL A 14 -23.24 -8.57 25.81
N VAL A 15 -23.37 -7.34 25.28
CA VAL A 15 -22.84 -6.04 25.82
C VAL A 15 -23.77 -4.96 25.22
N GLY A 16 -24.45 -4.02 25.90
CA GLY A 16 -24.31 -3.35 27.19
C GLY A 16 -24.29 -1.83 26.95
N CYS A 17 -24.96 -1.04 27.82
CA CYS A 17 -25.06 0.44 27.89
C CYS A 17 -26.22 1.08 27.07
N ASP A 18 -27.11 1.93 27.58
CA ASP A 18 -27.24 2.62 28.88
C ASP A 18 -28.69 3.03 29.15
N THR A 19 -29.11 2.90 30.42
CA THR A 19 -30.24 3.63 31.00
C THR A 19 -29.72 4.45 32.17
N SER A 20 -29.90 5.77 32.19
CA SER A 20 -30.37 6.48 33.39
C SER A 20 -30.60 7.97 33.14
N MET A 21 -31.57 8.47 33.91
CA MET A 21 -32.28 9.73 33.79
C MET A 21 -31.58 10.91 34.46
N SER A 22 -31.92 12.07 33.90
CA SER A 22 -31.90 13.43 34.45
C SER A 22 -32.29 13.56 35.92
N THR A 23 -31.50 14.32 36.69
CA THR A 23 -31.98 15.24 37.74
C THR A 23 -31.09 16.50 37.86
N ASN A 24 -31.74 17.65 37.64
CA ASN A 24 -31.58 19.00 38.22
C ASN A 24 -30.21 19.50 38.73
N THR A 25 -29.87 20.76 38.37
CA THR A 25 -29.86 21.96 39.25
C THR A 25 -28.81 22.97 38.73
N THR A 26 -29.23 24.17 38.34
CA THR A 26 -28.35 25.32 38.03
C THR A 26 -27.89 26.01 39.32
N PRO A 27 -26.69 26.62 39.31
CA PRO A 27 -26.70 28.07 39.47
C PRO A 27 -25.73 28.82 38.53
N ASP A 28 -26.19 29.99 38.13
CA ASP A 28 -25.51 31.05 37.38
C ASP A 28 -24.21 31.53 38.07
N LEU A 29 -23.08 31.38 37.38
CA LEU A 29 -21.83 32.08 37.65
C LEU A 29 -21.23 32.56 36.33
N ARG A 30 -21.46 33.84 36.05
CA ARG A 30 -20.93 34.65 34.94
C ARG A 30 -19.49 34.26 34.52
N PRO A 31 -19.19 34.09 33.22
CA PRO A 31 -17.84 33.79 32.77
C PRO A 31 -16.95 35.04 32.90
N ARG A 32 -15.94 34.99 33.77
CA ARG A 32 -14.75 35.85 33.61
C ARG A 32 -14.05 35.42 32.32
N PRO A 33 -13.60 36.34 31.44
CA PRO A 33 -12.77 35.94 30.31
C PRO A 33 -11.46 35.38 30.86
N LEU A 34 -11.26 34.06 30.76
CA LEU A 34 -9.95 33.46 30.84
C LEU A 34 -9.13 34.10 29.71
N ARG A 35 -8.34 35.11 30.04
CA ARG A 35 -7.33 35.63 29.13
C ARG A 35 -6.42 34.45 28.78
N ASP A 36 -6.40 34.14 27.51
CA ASP A 36 -5.68 33.04 26.88
C ASP A 36 -4.19 33.08 27.27
N ASP A 37 -3.81 32.34 28.32
CA ASP A 37 -2.43 32.21 28.77
C ASP A 37 -1.52 31.61 27.69
N SER A 38 -2.09 30.94 26.67
CA SER A 38 -1.36 30.48 25.49
C SER A 38 -0.80 31.65 24.67
N SER A 39 -1.58 32.74 24.54
CA SER A 39 -1.15 33.96 23.84
C SER A 39 -0.07 34.72 24.61
N ARG A 40 -0.15 34.71 25.95
CA ARG A 40 0.87 35.29 26.83
C ARG A 40 2.16 34.48 26.78
N GLY A 41 2.07 33.15 26.80
CA GLY A 41 3.22 32.25 26.62
C GLY A 41 3.93 32.47 25.29
N LYS A 42 3.18 32.59 24.18
CA LYS A 42 3.75 32.87 22.84
C LYS A 42 4.43 34.24 22.77
N ARG A 43 3.86 35.28 23.38
CA ARG A 43 4.49 36.61 23.45
C ARG A 43 5.72 36.61 24.34
N LEU A 44 5.65 36.00 25.52
CA LEU A 44 6.79 35.89 26.45
C LEU A 44 7.95 35.11 25.83
N MET A 45 7.68 34.00 25.14
CA MET A 45 8.72 33.24 24.44
C MET A 45 9.25 34.01 23.22
N GLY A 46 8.39 34.74 22.51
CA GLY A 46 8.79 35.61 21.39
C GLY A 46 9.68 36.77 21.82
N ASP A 47 9.34 37.45 22.91
CA ASP A 47 10.13 38.55 23.49
C ASP A 47 11.46 38.05 24.08
N LEU A 48 11.45 36.86 24.70
CA LEU A 48 12.68 36.26 25.23
C LEU A 48 13.61 35.78 24.10
N LEU A 49 13.06 35.21 23.02
CA LEU A 49 13.86 34.79 21.87
C LEU A 49 14.36 36.00 21.06
N GLY A 50 13.55 37.05 20.92
CA GLY A 50 13.94 38.31 20.30
C GLY A 50 15.03 39.05 21.08
N SER A 51 14.98 39.02 22.42
CA SER A 51 16.02 39.59 23.28
C SER A 51 17.29 38.74 23.37
N LEU A 52 17.18 37.41 23.28
CA LEU A 52 18.36 36.52 23.20
C LEU A 52 19.11 36.70 21.88
N GLN A 53 18.39 36.95 20.78
CA GLN A 53 19.01 37.19 19.47
C GLN A 53 19.59 38.61 19.33
N GLY A 54 19.18 39.55 20.18
CA GLY A 54 19.76 40.90 20.31
C GLY A 54 20.98 41.00 21.24
N GLY A 55 21.36 39.92 21.94
CA GLY A 55 22.42 39.91 22.96
C GLY A 55 23.87 39.95 22.45
N LYS A 56 24.11 40.27 21.17
CA LYS A 56 25.46 40.54 20.62
C LYS A 56 25.43 41.63 19.55
N ALA A 57 25.02 42.85 19.89
CA ALA A 57 25.48 44.05 19.19
C ALA A 57 25.07 45.31 19.97
N GLY A 58 25.99 45.85 20.76
CA GLY A 58 25.94 47.28 21.03
C GLY A 58 26.12 48.07 19.73
N THR A 59 25.39 49.18 19.61
CA THR A 59 25.84 50.39 18.89
C THR A 59 25.64 50.41 17.36
N ARG A 60 24.43 50.79 16.89
CA ARG A 60 24.15 52.05 16.15
C ARG A 60 22.88 52.03 15.29
N LYS A 61 22.06 53.05 15.55
CA LYS A 61 21.18 53.80 14.63
C LYS A 61 21.71 53.79 13.18
N GLY A 62 20.89 53.41 12.20
CA GLY A 62 21.29 53.51 10.79
C GLY A 62 20.32 52.89 9.80
N VAL A 63 19.41 53.71 9.29
CA VAL A 63 18.63 53.48 8.07
C VAL A 63 19.59 53.16 6.92
N THR A 64 19.63 51.89 6.50
CA THR A 64 19.96 51.36 5.15
C THR A 64 20.34 49.88 5.31
N GLY A 65 19.39 48.97 5.18
CA GLY A 65 19.69 47.53 5.29
C GLY A 65 18.68 46.56 4.67
N ASN A 66 17.56 47.06 4.13
CA ASN A 66 16.50 46.18 3.62
C ASN A 66 16.79 45.57 2.23
N ARG A 67 17.88 45.94 1.56
CA ARG A 67 18.20 45.43 0.21
C ARG A 67 19.10 44.19 0.19
N GLY A 68 19.75 43.85 1.30
CA GLY A 68 20.60 42.65 1.42
C GLY A 68 19.91 41.43 2.04
N ALA A 69 18.85 41.63 2.82
CA ALA A 69 18.11 40.55 3.50
C ALA A 69 17.06 39.86 2.61
N ASP A 70 16.58 40.53 1.56
CA ASP A 70 15.60 39.96 0.64
C ASP A 70 16.25 39.06 -0.43
N LEU A 71 17.50 39.34 -0.80
CA LEU A 71 18.33 38.46 -1.64
C LEU A 71 18.51 37.09 -0.97
N THR A 72 18.80 37.06 0.33
CA THR A 72 18.99 35.80 1.06
C THR A 72 17.68 35.04 1.29
N LYS A 73 16.57 35.73 1.55
CA LYS A 73 15.25 35.08 1.68
C LYS A 73 14.80 34.46 0.36
N SER A 74 14.95 35.17 -0.76
CA SER A 74 14.61 34.65 -2.08
C SER A 74 15.46 33.43 -2.45
N ASP A 75 16.77 33.48 -2.19
CA ASP A 75 17.68 32.35 -2.42
C ASP A 75 17.34 31.13 -1.53
N ILE A 76 16.98 31.37 -0.27
CA ILE A 76 16.54 30.32 0.66
C ILE A 76 15.23 29.69 0.18
N GLU A 77 14.25 30.49 -0.23
CA GLU A 77 12.97 30.02 -0.75
C GLU A 77 13.14 29.22 -2.06
N GLN A 78 13.99 29.69 -2.96
CA GLN A 78 14.31 28.99 -4.21
C GLN A 78 15.04 27.67 -3.94
N ARG A 79 15.96 27.63 -2.96
CA ARG A 79 16.63 26.39 -2.53
C ARG A 79 15.67 25.40 -1.89
N ILE A 80 14.71 25.85 -1.08
CA ILE A 80 13.65 25.02 -0.49
C ILE A 80 12.74 24.46 -1.59
N ARG A 81 12.32 25.31 -2.54
CA ARG A 81 11.48 24.90 -3.69
C ARG A 81 12.18 23.85 -4.55
N ASN A 82 13.46 24.07 -4.88
CA ASN A 82 14.26 23.11 -5.64
C ASN A 82 14.45 21.79 -4.89
N ARG A 83 14.69 21.84 -3.57
CA ARG A 83 14.79 20.62 -2.74
C ARG A 83 13.47 19.84 -2.75
N ARG A 84 12.32 20.52 -2.59
CA ARG A 84 11.00 19.87 -2.65
C ARG A 84 10.69 19.28 -4.04
N ALA A 85 11.02 20.00 -5.11
CA ALA A 85 10.83 19.52 -6.48
C ALA A 85 11.71 18.29 -6.78
N ASN A 86 12.98 18.31 -6.35
CA ASN A 86 13.90 17.19 -6.51
C ASN A 86 13.48 15.99 -5.65
N GLN A 87 13.03 16.21 -4.41
CA GLN A 87 12.48 15.16 -3.55
C GLN A 87 11.23 14.54 -4.16
N GLY A 88 10.26 15.34 -4.61
CA GLY A 88 9.07 14.83 -5.30
C GLY A 88 9.41 14.05 -6.57
N SER A 89 10.42 14.49 -7.32
CA SER A 89 10.93 13.75 -8.49
C SER A 89 11.55 12.41 -8.09
N GLN A 90 12.42 12.38 -7.08
CA GLN A 90 13.07 11.14 -6.61
C GLN A 90 12.05 10.15 -6.03
N GLU A 91 11.12 10.62 -5.20
CA GLU A 91 10.03 9.79 -4.68
C GLU A 91 9.16 9.23 -5.80
N SER A 92 8.84 10.04 -6.82
CA SER A 92 8.07 9.57 -7.98
C SER A 92 8.82 8.52 -8.80
N GLN A 93 10.14 8.64 -8.92
CA GLN A 93 10.99 7.66 -9.62
C GLN A 93 11.06 6.35 -8.84
N ALA A 94 11.27 6.41 -7.52
CA ALA A 94 11.28 5.24 -6.66
C ALA A 94 9.93 4.50 -6.70
N LEU A 95 8.81 5.23 -6.65
CA LEU A 95 7.48 4.64 -6.78
C LEU A 95 7.31 3.95 -8.15
N LYS A 96 7.71 4.60 -9.25
CA LYS A 96 7.65 3.98 -10.59
C LYS A 96 8.47 2.69 -10.66
N GLU A 97 9.68 2.69 -10.10
CA GLU A 97 10.53 1.51 -10.07
C GLU A 97 9.89 0.36 -9.26
N THR A 98 9.35 0.66 -8.07
CA THR A 98 8.67 -0.36 -7.25
C THR A 98 7.43 -0.94 -7.95
N ILE A 99 6.66 -0.10 -8.66
CA ILE A 99 5.50 -0.54 -9.45
C ILE A 99 5.97 -1.44 -10.61
N LEU A 100 7.02 -1.06 -11.33
CA LEU A 100 7.59 -1.87 -12.41
C LEU A 100 8.12 -3.20 -11.88
N ARG A 101 8.79 -3.21 -10.73
CA ARG A 101 9.27 -4.43 -10.07
C ARG A 101 8.12 -5.36 -9.72
N LYS A 102 7.09 -4.85 -9.01
CA LYS A 102 5.89 -5.62 -8.68
C LYS A 102 5.17 -6.14 -9.93
N ARG A 103 5.14 -5.36 -11.02
CA ARG A 103 4.54 -5.80 -12.29
C ARG A 103 5.34 -6.95 -12.92
N ARG A 104 6.67 -6.90 -12.88
CA ARG A 104 7.55 -7.99 -13.35
C ARG A 104 7.35 -9.26 -12.50
N GLU A 105 7.32 -9.12 -11.18
CA GLU A 105 7.08 -10.24 -10.25
C GLU A 105 5.72 -10.89 -10.49
N ARG A 106 4.65 -10.09 -10.62
CA ARG A 106 3.30 -10.60 -10.94
C ARG A 106 3.27 -11.38 -12.25
N LYS A 107 3.92 -10.86 -13.31
CA LYS A 107 4.02 -11.56 -14.59
C LYS A 107 4.73 -12.90 -14.45
N LYS A 108 5.84 -12.96 -13.71
CA LYS A 108 6.56 -14.22 -13.45
C LYS A 108 5.64 -15.23 -12.76
N LEU A 109 4.92 -14.82 -11.71
CA LEU A 109 3.99 -15.68 -10.98
C LEU A 109 2.80 -16.14 -11.83
N GLU A 110 2.28 -15.27 -12.70
CA GLU A 110 1.22 -15.63 -13.64
C GLU A 110 1.70 -16.69 -14.63
N MET A 111 2.93 -16.54 -15.15
CA MET A 111 3.55 -17.52 -16.03
C MET A 111 3.78 -18.86 -15.33
N THR A 112 4.29 -18.87 -14.09
CA THR A 112 4.49 -20.14 -13.37
C THR A 112 3.17 -20.87 -13.15
N LYS A 113 2.12 -20.15 -12.73
CA LYS A 113 0.77 -20.72 -12.56
C LYS A 113 0.21 -21.26 -13.88
N ARG A 114 0.43 -20.55 -14.98
CA ARG A 114 0.02 -21.00 -16.31
C ARG A 114 0.77 -22.27 -16.72
N HIS A 115 2.08 -22.34 -16.48
CA HIS A 115 2.91 -23.53 -16.75
C HIS A 115 2.48 -24.72 -15.90
N GLU A 116 2.19 -24.52 -14.62
CA GLU A 116 1.65 -25.55 -13.73
C GLU A 116 0.30 -26.06 -14.23
N LYS A 117 -0.60 -25.15 -14.65
CA LYS A 117 -1.89 -25.53 -15.23
C LYS A 117 -1.68 -26.40 -16.48
N MET A 118 -0.84 -25.98 -17.43
CA MET A 118 -0.58 -26.75 -18.64
C MET A 118 -0.01 -28.14 -18.33
N ARG A 119 0.93 -28.25 -17.37
CA ARG A 119 1.46 -29.54 -16.93
C ARG A 119 0.40 -30.43 -16.30
N ASN A 120 -0.52 -29.85 -15.53
CA ASN A 120 -1.61 -30.60 -14.92
C ASN A 120 -2.60 -31.07 -15.98
N ASP A 121 -3.01 -30.19 -16.89
CA ASP A 121 -3.97 -30.51 -17.95
C ASP A 121 -3.44 -31.62 -18.89
N ALA A 122 -2.12 -31.65 -19.14
CA ALA A 122 -1.46 -32.66 -19.97
C ALA A 122 -1.46 -34.08 -19.38
N ARG A 123 -1.82 -34.24 -18.10
CA ARG A 123 -1.90 -35.56 -17.44
C ARG A 123 -3.23 -36.27 -17.68
N PHE A 124 -4.18 -35.59 -18.31
CA PHE A 124 -5.53 -36.09 -18.55
C PHE A 124 -5.77 -36.32 -20.03
N LEU A 125 -6.53 -37.36 -20.34
CA LEU A 125 -7.03 -37.58 -21.69
C LEU A 125 -8.13 -36.57 -22.01
N GLN A 126 -8.24 -36.20 -23.28
CA GLN A 126 -9.20 -35.22 -23.76
C GLN A 126 -10.21 -35.88 -24.71
N THR A 127 -11.48 -35.53 -24.57
CA THR A 127 -12.52 -35.97 -25.51
C THR A 127 -12.44 -35.20 -26.83
N GLN A 128 -12.87 -35.84 -27.92
CA GLN A 128 -12.97 -35.18 -29.23
C GLN A 128 -14.26 -34.34 -29.38
N THR A 129 -15.21 -34.49 -28.45
CA THR A 129 -16.48 -33.78 -28.45
C THR A 129 -16.31 -32.31 -28.04
N ARG A 130 -17.29 -31.48 -28.42
CA ARG A 130 -17.42 -30.11 -27.89
C ARG A 130 -18.58 -30.09 -26.89
N PRO A 131 -18.35 -29.73 -25.61
CA PRO A 131 -17.11 -29.24 -25.02
C PRO A 131 -16.04 -30.34 -24.81
N VAL A 132 -14.76 -29.95 -24.86
CA VAL A 132 -13.64 -30.85 -24.53
C VAL A 132 -13.65 -31.10 -23.03
N ILE A 133 -13.69 -32.37 -22.64
CA ILE A 133 -13.66 -32.80 -21.25
C ILE A 133 -12.33 -33.52 -21.01
N THR A 134 -11.65 -33.13 -19.93
CA THR A 134 -10.47 -33.83 -19.43
C THR A 134 -10.88 -34.92 -18.46
N PHE A 135 -10.40 -36.15 -18.66
CA PHE A 135 -10.70 -37.26 -17.79
C PHE A 135 -9.47 -38.16 -17.59
N LEU A 136 -9.50 -38.94 -16.51
CA LEU A 136 -8.51 -39.99 -16.27
C LEU A 136 -9.25 -41.32 -16.05
N PRO A 137 -9.06 -42.32 -16.94
CA PRO A 137 -9.63 -43.64 -16.74
C PRO A 137 -9.16 -44.28 -15.43
N ARG A 138 -10.02 -45.09 -14.81
CA ARG A 138 -9.64 -45.87 -13.61
C ARG A 138 -8.54 -46.89 -13.90
N VAL A 139 -8.53 -47.46 -15.10
CA VAL A 139 -7.50 -48.37 -15.59
C VAL A 139 -6.91 -47.74 -16.84
N LEU A 140 -5.61 -47.42 -16.79
CA LEU A 140 -4.87 -46.84 -17.90
C LEU A 140 -4.43 -47.95 -18.85
N THR A 141 -4.84 -47.86 -20.12
CA THR A 141 -4.30 -48.72 -21.16
C THR A 141 -2.89 -48.26 -21.56
N GLN A 142 -2.14 -49.13 -22.25
CA GLN A 142 -0.81 -48.77 -22.73
C GLN A 142 -0.88 -47.62 -23.76
N GLU A 143 -1.91 -47.63 -24.61
CA GLU A 143 -2.17 -46.58 -25.60
C GLU A 143 -2.45 -45.24 -24.93
N ASP A 144 -3.37 -45.21 -23.95
CA ASP A 144 -3.67 -44.00 -23.17
C ASP A 144 -2.41 -43.44 -22.50
N SER A 145 -1.58 -44.31 -21.93
CA SER A 145 -0.33 -43.91 -21.29
C SER A 145 0.67 -43.31 -22.29
N ALA A 146 0.68 -43.79 -23.54
CA ALA A 146 1.51 -43.24 -24.59
C ALA A 146 1.03 -41.84 -25.00
N VAL A 147 -0.28 -41.65 -25.12
CA VAL A 147 -0.90 -40.34 -25.41
C VAL A 147 -0.56 -39.33 -24.32
N ILE A 148 -0.75 -39.68 -23.04
CA ILE A 148 -0.42 -38.78 -21.92
C ILE A 148 1.07 -38.41 -21.92
N LYS A 149 1.96 -39.37 -22.20
CA LYS A 149 3.41 -39.11 -22.28
C LYS A 149 3.75 -38.16 -23.43
N GLU A 150 3.11 -38.31 -24.58
CA GLU A 150 3.29 -37.40 -25.71
C GLU A 150 2.78 -35.99 -25.39
N GLN A 151 1.60 -35.88 -24.77
CA GLN A 151 1.04 -34.61 -24.29
C GLN A 151 2.00 -33.90 -23.31
N CYS A 152 2.54 -34.64 -22.33
CA CYS A 152 3.50 -34.11 -21.37
C CYS A 152 4.75 -33.55 -22.08
N LYS A 153 5.31 -34.30 -23.03
CA LYS A 153 6.48 -33.86 -23.82
C LYS A 153 6.18 -32.60 -24.64
N GLY A 154 5.01 -32.54 -25.29
CA GLY A 154 4.58 -31.38 -26.06
C GLY A 154 4.47 -30.13 -25.19
N VAL A 155 3.84 -30.25 -24.02
CA VAL A 155 3.73 -29.14 -23.06
C VAL A 155 5.09 -28.72 -22.50
N GLU A 156 5.98 -29.66 -22.20
CA GLU A 156 7.34 -29.33 -21.76
C GLU A 156 8.11 -28.54 -22.82
N TYR A 157 8.02 -28.94 -24.09
CA TYR A 157 8.60 -28.21 -25.20
C TYR A 157 8.01 -26.80 -25.33
N ASP A 158 6.69 -26.66 -25.21
CA ASP A 158 6.04 -25.35 -25.25
C ASP A 158 6.47 -24.44 -24.08
N ILE A 159 6.59 -24.99 -22.87
CA ILE A 159 7.10 -24.27 -21.70
C ILE A 159 8.55 -23.83 -21.92
N GLN A 160 9.42 -24.73 -22.39
CA GLN A 160 10.82 -24.40 -22.68
C GLN A 160 10.92 -23.27 -23.71
N ARG A 161 10.13 -23.33 -24.78
CA ARG A 161 10.06 -22.28 -25.79
C ARG A 161 9.57 -20.95 -25.21
N GLU A 162 8.58 -20.96 -24.33
CA GLU A 162 8.10 -19.75 -23.66
C GLU A 162 9.15 -19.16 -22.71
N VAL A 163 9.86 -20.00 -21.96
CA VAL A 163 10.93 -19.58 -21.04
C VAL A 163 12.10 -18.97 -21.81
N ALA A 164 12.52 -19.59 -22.93
CA ALA A 164 13.58 -19.06 -23.79
C ALA A 164 13.22 -17.67 -24.33
N LYS A 165 12.00 -17.52 -24.87
CA LYS A 165 11.49 -16.22 -25.36
C LYS A 165 11.44 -15.14 -24.27
N GLN A 166 11.26 -15.51 -23.00
CA GLN A 166 11.25 -14.56 -21.89
C GLN A 166 12.66 -14.21 -21.40
N GLY A 167 13.62 -15.15 -21.46
CA GLY A 167 15.03 -14.90 -21.17
C GLY A 167 15.61 -13.84 -22.11
N ASP A 168 15.43 -14.03 -23.42
CA ASP A 168 15.98 -13.13 -24.45
C ASP A 168 15.41 -11.70 -24.41
N GLY A 169 14.23 -11.53 -23.79
CA GLY A 169 13.57 -10.23 -23.65
C GLY A 169 14.01 -9.41 -22.44
N ILE A 170 14.77 -9.99 -21.50
CA ILE A 170 15.28 -9.29 -20.31
C ILE A 170 16.64 -8.66 -20.58
N ASP A 171 17.45 -9.25 -21.47
CA ASP A 171 18.83 -8.81 -21.73
C ASP A 171 18.96 -7.81 -22.90
N ASN A 172 17.89 -7.57 -23.66
CA ASN A 172 17.87 -6.66 -24.83
C ASN A 172 17.30 -5.26 -24.55
N LYS A 173 17.35 -4.75 -23.31
CA LYS A 173 16.91 -3.38 -22.98
C LYS A 173 17.81 -2.63 -22.02
#